data_AF-D5SZC3-F1
#
_entry.id   AF-D5SZC3-F1
#
_cell.length_a   1.000
_cell.length_b   1.000
_cell.length_c   1.000
_cell.angle_alpha   90.00
_cell.angle_beta   90.00
_cell.angle_gamma   90.00
#
_symmetry.space_group_name_H-M   'P 1'
#
loop_
_entity.id
_entity.type
_entity.pdbx_description
1 polymer ?
#
loop_
_entity_poly.entity_id
_entity_poly.type
_entity_poly.pdbx_seq_one_letter_code
_entity_poly.pdbx_strand_id
1 'polypeptide(L)'
;MAPRHHVVITGTGRTGTTFLIELLTHLGINTGFRPEDLSRLKNDVARAGLEYDIREPSAPYLVKNPKFAEYAADVLADANIVIEHVFIPMRDLAAAAESRRHVTRSAVAKMPLLKRAKRFFHSRELAGGLWNSSSLKAGAQEQVLLAHLYQLVLALADANIPVTLIKYPRLVHDGSYLYSKLKPILNNITEEDFLRVYNVVAQPDLVHKFSDTDQWSGHSSTRSSKAA
;
A
#
# COMPACT_ATOMS: atom_id res chain seq x y z
N MET A 1 -24.95 12.93 13.35
CA MET A 1 -23.64 12.59 13.94
C MET A 1 -22.58 13.44 13.25
N ALA A 2 -21.48 13.78 13.92
CA ALA A 2 -20.36 14.43 13.24
C ALA A 2 -19.77 13.48 12.19
N PRO A 3 -19.28 14.00 11.04
CA PRO A 3 -18.63 13.17 10.04
C PRO A 3 -17.37 12.51 10.62
N ARG A 4 -17.04 11.31 10.12
CA ARG A 4 -15.82 10.60 10.49
C ARG A 4 -14.69 11.00 9.54
N HIS A 5 -13.54 11.31 10.11
CA HIS A 5 -12.38 11.77 9.38
C HIS A 5 -11.38 10.64 9.16
N HIS A 6 -10.87 10.53 7.94
CA HIS A 6 -10.00 9.43 7.54
C HIS A 6 -8.87 9.87 6.62
N VAL A 7 -7.79 9.10 6.68
CA VAL A 7 -6.69 9.10 5.72
C VAL A 7 -6.66 7.74 5.03
N VAL A 8 -6.49 7.74 3.71
CA VAL A 8 -6.50 6.50 2.92
C VAL A 8 -5.12 6.19 2.36
N ILE A 9 -4.62 4.97 2.58
CA ILE A 9 -3.49 4.40 1.85
C ILE A 9 -4.03 3.38 0.85
N THR A 10 -3.85 3.66 -0.44
CA THR A 10 -4.37 2.80 -1.52
C THR A 10 -3.42 2.74 -2.72
N GLY A 11 -3.80 2.05 -3.80
CA GLY A 11 -3.03 1.89 -5.02
C GLY A 11 -3.06 0.46 -5.54
N THR A 12 -2.10 0.13 -6.39
CA THR A 12 -2.07 -1.15 -7.13
C THR A 12 -1.70 -2.37 -6.27
N GLY A 13 -1.40 -2.17 -4.98
CA GLY A 13 -0.86 -3.18 -4.06
C GLY A 13 0.56 -3.64 -4.46
N ARG A 14 1.23 -4.39 -3.56
CA ARG A 14 2.66 -4.77 -3.69
C ARG A 14 3.64 -3.58 -3.76
N THR A 15 3.22 -2.45 -3.20
CA THR A 15 3.91 -1.15 -3.21
C THR A 15 4.35 -0.73 -1.81
N GLY A 16 4.41 -1.64 -0.84
CA GLY A 16 4.83 -1.35 0.54
C GLY A 16 3.74 -0.82 1.47
N THR A 17 2.46 -0.95 1.10
CA THR A 17 1.34 -0.43 1.91
C THR A 17 1.24 -1.07 3.31
N THR A 18 1.56 -2.36 3.45
CA THR A 18 1.61 -3.03 4.77
C THR A 18 2.74 -2.50 5.66
N PHE A 19 3.90 -2.19 5.08
CA PHE A 19 4.99 -1.54 5.82
C PHE A 19 4.59 -0.14 6.31
N LEU A 20 3.86 0.64 5.48
CA LEU A 20 3.35 1.95 5.91
C LEU A 20 2.40 1.83 7.11
N ILE A 21 1.50 0.85 7.10
CA ILE A 21 0.61 0.61 8.25
C ILE A 21 1.42 0.25 9.49
N GLU A 22 2.38 -0.67 9.38
CA GLU A 22 3.22 -1.09 10.51
C GLU A 22 3.99 0.10 11.10
N LEU A 23 4.66 0.88 10.26
CA LEU A 23 5.38 2.08 10.68
C LEU A 23 4.47 3.09 11.38
N LEU A 24 3.33 3.42 10.77
CA LEU A 24 2.39 4.40 11.32
C LEU A 24 1.72 3.90 12.61
N THR A 25 1.52 2.59 12.75
CA THR A 25 1.04 1.98 14.00
C THR A 25 2.08 2.15 15.11
N HIS A 26 3.36 1.88 14.84
CA HIS A 26 4.43 2.09 15.82
C HIS A 26 4.64 3.57 16.18
N LEU A 27 4.27 4.49 15.29
CA LEU A 27 4.28 5.94 15.52
C LEU A 27 3.04 6.43 16.29
N GLY A 28 2.11 5.54 16.67
CA GLY A 28 0.91 5.88 17.43
C GLY A 28 -0.22 6.49 16.60
N ILE A 29 -0.12 6.48 15.27
CA ILE A 29 -1.24 6.87 14.40
C ILE A 29 -2.33 5.79 14.51
N ASN A 30 -3.59 6.21 14.63
CA ASN A 30 -4.71 5.29 14.72
C ASN A 30 -4.92 4.55 13.38
N THR A 31 -4.33 3.36 13.28
CA THR A 31 -4.49 2.41 12.16
C THR A 31 -5.48 1.29 12.48
N GLY A 32 -6.08 1.29 13.68
CA GLY A 32 -6.93 0.21 14.18
C GLY A 32 -6.16 -1.04 14.60
N PHE A 33 -4.83 -0.99 14.66
CA PHE A 33 -3.99 -2.09 15.11
C PHE A 33 -3.13 -1.67 16.30
N ARG A 34 -2.68 -2.66 17.07
CA ARG A 34 -1.66 -2.50 18.12
C ARG A 34 -0.34 -3.10 17.63
N PRO A 35 0.82 -2.53 17.98
CA PRO A 35 2.12 -3.08 17.60
C PRO A 35 2.27 -4.58 17.90
N GLU A 36 1.77 -5.01 19.05
CA GLU A 36 1.79 -6.40 19.51
C GLU A 36 1.03 -7.39 18.58
N ASP A 37 0.00 -6.92 17.86
CA ASP A 37 -0.85 -7.75 17.01
C ASP A 37 -0.37 -7.89 15.57
N LEU A 38 0.55 -7.01 15.13
CA LEU A 38 0.92 -6.87 13.72
C LEU A 38 1.57 -8.15 13.14
N SER A 39 2.41 -8.83 13.92
CA SER A 39 3.09 -10.05 13.47
C SER A 39 2.12 -11.18 13.14
N ARG A 40 1.04 -11.32 13.93
CA ARG A 40 0.02 -12.37 13.79
C ARG A 40 -0.94 -12.12 12.63
N LEU A 41 -1.23 -10.84 12.33
CA LEU A 41 -2.22 -10.44 11.33
C LEU A 41 -1.65 -10.37 9.90
N LYS A 42 -0.33 -10.40 9.76
CA LYS A 42 0.34 -10.42 8.46
C LYS A 42 0.37 -11.84 7.88
N ASN A 43 0.08 -11.97 6.59
CA ASN A 43 0.34 -13.21 5.88
C ASN A 43 1.85 -13.32 5.59
N ASP A 44 2.54 -14.33 6.11
CA ASP A 44 4.00 -14.47 5.96
C ASP A 44 4.48 -14.57 4.51
N VAL A 45 3.69 -15.21 3.64
CA VAL A 45 4.06 -15.44 2.24
C VAL A 45 3.85 -14.17 1.42
N ALA A 46 2.70 -13.53 1.60
CA ALA A 46 2.35 -12.34 0.86
C ALA A 46 2.96 -11.08 1.49
N ARG A 47 3.26 -11.07 2.79
CA ARG A 47 3.53 -9.84 3.56
C ARG A 47 2.44 -8.79 3.31
N ALA A 48 1.19 -9.24 3.36
CA ALA A 48 -0.04 -8.49 3.09
C ALA A 48 -1.04 -8.75 4.23
N GLY A 49 -2.17 -8.04 4.24
CA GLY A 49 -3.07 -7.96 5.41
C GLY A 49 -3.06 -6.56 6.02
N LEU A 50 -3.91 -6.32 7.01
CA LEU A 50 -4.15 -5.00 7.64
C LEU A 50 -5.01 -4.05 6.79
N GLU A 51 -6.04 -4.61 6.14
CA GLU A 51 -7.04 -3.83 5.41
C GLU A 51 -8.27 -3.54 6.28
N TYR A 52 -8.84 -2.34 6.12
CA TYR A 52 -10.15 -1.97 6.65
C TYR A 52 -11.05 -1.44 5.51
N ASP A 53 -12.37 -1.62 5.63
CA ASP A 53 -13.33 -0.89 4.81
C ASP A 53 -13.70 0.42 5.53
N ILE A 54 -13.42 1.56 4.90
CA ILE A 54 -13.69 2.90 5.44
C ILE A 54 -15.18 3.14 5.77
N ARG A 55 -16.07 2.40 5.10
CA ARG A 55 -17.53 2.49 5.31
C ARG A 55 -17.97 1.83 6.62
N GLU A 56 -17.15 0.96 7.21
CA GLU A 56 -17.46 0.36 8.50
C GLU A 56 -17.48 1.43 9.60
N PRO A 57 -18.47 1.42 10.51
CA PRO A 57 -18.53 2.39 11.61
C PRO A 57 -17.31 2.37 12.54
N SER A 58 -16.64 1.22 12.64
CA SER A 58 -15.42 1.01 13.43
C SER A 58 -14.13 1.28 12.66
N ALA A 59 -14.19 1.78 11.42
CA ALA A 59 -13.00 2.05 10.62
C ALA A 59 -12.06 3.04 11.36
N PRO A 60 -10.75 2.74 11.44
CA PRO A 60 -9.81 3.62 12.11
C PRO A 60 -9.56 4.90 11.29
N TYR A 61 -8.88 5.88 11.89
CA TYR A 61 -8.50 7.12 11.20
C TYR A 61 -7.70 6.84 9.93
N LEU A 62 -6.65 6.01 10.01
CA LEU A 62 -5.84 5.65 8.84
C LEU A 62 -6.23 4.28 8.30
N VAL A 63 -6.84 4.26 7.11
CA VAL A 63 -7.35 3.05 6.44
C VAL A 63 -6.43 2.66 5.30
N LYS A 64 -6.05 1.39 5.24
CA LYS A 64 -5.41 0.79 4.05
C LYS A 64 -6.43 -0.04 3.30
N ASN A 65 -6.68 0.27 2.02
CA ASN A 65 -7.47 -0.62 1.19
C ASN A 65 -7.03 -0.53 -0.29
N PRO A 66 -6.37 -1.57 -0.83
CA PRO A 66 -6.05 -1.61 -2.25
C PRO A 66 -7.29 -1.50 -3.12
N LYS A 67 -8.41 -2.12 -2.74
CA LYS A 67 -9.67 -2.15 -3.49
C LYS A 67 -10.45 -0.84 -3.44
N PHE A 68 -9.95 0.19 -2.76
CA PHE A 68 -10.64 1.48 -2.62
C PHE A 68 -11.13 2.07 -3.95
N ALA A 69 -10.37 1.95 -5.04
CA ALA A 69 -10.79 2.47 -6.35
C ALA A 69 -12.13 1.88 -6.85
N GLU A 70 -12.47 0.65 -6.45
CA GLU A 70 -13.70 -0.03 -6.85
C GLU A 70 -14.96 0.63 -6.27
N TYR A 71 -14.82 1.38 -5.17
CA TYR A 71 -15.93 2.00 -4.44
C TYR A 71 -15.62 3.44 -4.00
N ALA A 72 -14.58 4.06 -4.57
CA ALA A 72 -14.14 5.40 -4.18
C ALA A 72 -15.25 6.44 -4.40
N ALA A 73 -15.96 6.36 -5.53
CA ALA A 73 -17.06 7.28 -5.85
C ALA A 73 -18.16 7.25 -4.77
N ASP A 74 -18.52 6.07 -4.27
CA ASP A 74 -19.54 5.93 -3.22
C ASP A 74 -19.10 6.60 -1.92
N VAL A 75 -17.82 6.44 -1.55
CA VAL A 75 -17.26 7.04 -0.33
C VAL A 75 -17.16 8.56 -0.46
N LEU A 76 -16.77 9.05 -1.63
CA LEU A 76 -16.67 10.49 -1.90
C LEU A 76 -18.04 11.18 -1.91
N ALA A 77 -19.11 10.44 -2.20
CA ALA A 77 -20.48 10.94 -2.15
C ALA A 77 -21.12 10.88 -0.74
N ASP A 78 -20.52 10.15 0.21
CA ASP A 78 -21.06 9.99 1.57
C ASP A 78 -20.63 11.15 2.47
N ALA A 79 -21.59 12.04 2.78
CA ALA A 79 -21.36 13.18 3.66
C ALA A 79 -20.97 12.81 5.11
N ASN A 80 -21.11 11.54 5.53
CA ASN A 80 -20.67 11.08 6.84
C ASN A 80 -19.19 10.69 6.89
N ILE A 81 -18.49 10.68 5.74
CA ILE A 81 -17.08 10.31 5.61
C ILE A 81 -16.32 11.47 4.99
N VAL A 82 -15.32 11.97 5.70
CA VAL A 82 -14.39 12.98 5.22
C VAL A 82 -13.03 12.34 5.02
N ILE A 83 -12.52 12.36 3.79
CA ILE A 83 -11.16 11.94 3.49
C ILE A 83 -10.26 13.19 3.51
N GLU A 84 -9.32 13.22 4.44
CA GLU A 84 -8.41 14.35 4.63
C GLU A 84 -7.18 14.26 3.72
N HIS A 85 -6.73 13.04 3.42
CA HIS A 85 -5.55 12.80 2.59
C HIS A 85 -5.60 11.40 1.96
N VAL A 86 -5.12 11.29 0.72
CA VAL A 86 -4.89 9.99 0.06
C VAL A 86 -3.40 9.81 -0.25
N PHE A 87 -2.82 8.74 0.28
CA PHE A 87 -1.48 8.29 -0.09
C PHE A 87 -1.58 7.15 -1.10
N ILE A 88 -0.85 7.31 -2.22
CA ILE A 88 -0.78 6.29 -3.27
C ILE A 88 0.69 5.86 -3.42
N PRO A 89 1.09 4.75 -2.77
CA PRO A 89 2.41 4.17 -3.01
C PRO A 89 2.48 3.56 -4.41
N MET A 90 3.51 3.96 -5.15
CA MET A 90 3.72 3.70 -6.57
C MET A 90 4.98 2.86 -6.78
N ARG A 91 4.86 1.77 -7.54
CA ARG A 91 5.98 0.92 -7.98
C ARG A 91 5.97 0.85 -9.50
N ASP A 92 7.09 0.46 -10.09
CA ASP A 92 7.10 0.04 -11.49
C ASP A 92 5.98 -1.01 -11.74
N LEU A 93 5.21 -0.81 -12.81
CA LEU A 93 4.00 -1.59 -13.09
C LEU A 93 4.34 -3.06 -13.36
N ALA A 94 5.38 -3.29 -14.16
CA ALA A 94 5.86 -4.64 -14.47
C ALA A 94 6.36 -5.35 -13.20
N ALA A 95 7.11 -4.64 -12.35
CA ALA A 95 7.56 -5.18 -11.07
C ALA A 95 6.42 -5.47 -10.09
N ALA A 96 5.40 -4.62 -10.01
CA ALA A 96 4.23 -4.85 -9.17
C ALA A 96 3.44 -6.09 -9.64
N ALA A 97 3.24 -6.23 -10.95
CA ALA A 97 2.59 -7.39 -11.55
C ALA A 97 3.41 -8.68 -11.34
N GLU A 98 4.72 -8.63 -11.51
CA GLU A 98 5.59 -9.78 -11.27
C GLU A 98 5.62 -10.17 -9.80
N SER A 99 5.58 -9.20 -8.87
CA SER A 99 5.44 -9.49 -7.44
C SER A 99 4.17 -10.29 -7.14
N ARG A 100 3.03 -9.95 -7.78
CA ARG A 100 1.76 -10.70 -7.63
C ARG A 100 1.84 -12.10 -8.23
N ARG A 101 2.48 -12.25 -9.39
CA ARG A 101 2.76 -13.56 -10.01
C ARG A 101 3.65 -14.41 -9.11
N HIS A 102 4.71 -13.84 -8.55
CA HIS A 102 5.61 -14.51 -7.62
C HIS A 102 4.88 -15.00 -6.37
N VAL A 103 4.11 -14.13 -5.69
CA VAL A 103 3.31 -14.53 -4.51
C VAL A 103 2.34 -15.66 -4.86
N THR A 104 1.70 -15.58 -6.02
CA THR A 104 0.79 -16.63 -6.50
C THR A 104 1.51 -17.96 -6.68
N ARG A 105 2.68 -17.96 -7.35
CA ARG A 105 3.50 -19.17 -7.55
C ARG A 105 3.95 -19.76 -6.21
N SER A 106 4.47 -18.93 -5.31
CA SER A 106 4.97 -19.34 -3.99
C SER A 106 3.86 -19.91 -3.10
N ALA A 107 2.67 -19.29 -3.11
CA ALA A 107 1.52 -19.80 -2.38
C ALA A 107 1.01 -21.14 -2.94
N VAL A 108 0.95 -21.31 -4.27
CA VAL A 108 0.57 -22.59 -4.89
C VAL A 108 1.56 -23.70 -4.57
N ALA A 109 2.86 -23.40 -4.60
CA ALA A 109 3.90 -24.38 -4.32
C ALA A 109 3.78 -24.97 -2.90
N LYS A 110 3.32 -24.16 -1.94
CA LYS A 110 3.11 -24.56 -0.53
C LYS A 110 1.77 -25.28 -0.27
N MET A 111 0.89 -25.42 -1.26
CA MET A 111 -0.41 -26.07 -1.07
C MET A 111 -0.34 -27.61 -1.22
N PRO A 112 -1.14 -28.37 -0.43
CA PRO A 112 -1.32 -29.80 -0.65
C PRO A 112 -1.84 -30.10 -2.07
N LEU A 113 -1.42 -31.22 -2.66
CA LEU A 113 -1.75 -31.63 -4.03
C LEU A 113 -3.26 -31.58 -4.35
N LEU A 114 -4.10 -32.06 -3.42
CA LEU A 114 -5.56 -32.02 -3.56
C LEU A 114 -6.12 -30.58 -3.67
N LYS A 115 -5.56 -29.63 -2.90
CA LYS A 115 -5.95 -28.21 -2.99
C LYS A 115 -5.43 -27.55 -4.27
N ARG A 116 -4.27 -27.98 -4.78
CA ARG A 116 -3.73 -27.51 -6.08
C ARG A 116 -4.65 -27.94 -7.23
N ALA A 117 -5.10 -29.19 -7.24
CA ALA A 117 -6.04 -29.69 -8.24
C ALA A 117 -7.39 -28.95 -8.17
N LYS A 118 -7.95 -28.76 -6.96
CA LYS A 118 -9.23 -28.06 -6.77
C LYS A 118 -9.21 -26.60 -7.24
N ARG A 119 -8.05 -25.93 -7.19
CA ARG A 119 -7.88 -24.56 -7.68
C ARG A 119 -7.99 -24.46 -9.20
N PHE A 120 -7.64 -25.50 -9.95
CA PHE A 120 -7.87 -25.54 -11.38
C PHE A 120 -9.35 -25.40 -11.73
N PHE A 121 -10.23 -25.84 -10.82
CA PHE A 121 -11.68 -25.76 -10.95
C PHE A 121 -12.30 -24.54 -10.24
N HIS A 122 -11.56 -23.85 -9.36
CA HIS A 122 -12.08 -22.71 -8.57
C HIS A 122 -11.03 -21.59 -8.46
N SER A 123 -11.29 -20.48 -9.15
CA SER A 123 -10.45 -19.28 -9.15
C SER A 123 -10.69 -18.41 -7.90
N ARG A 124 -10.29 -18.89 -6.71
CA ARG A 124 -10.22 -18.01 -5.54
C ARG A 124 -8.99 -17.11 -5.61
N GLU A 125 -9.18 -15.81 -5.40
CA GLU A 125 -8.09 -14.85 -5.22
C GLU A 125 -7.23 -15.25 -4.00
N LEU A 126 -5.91 -15.12 -4.13
CA LEU A 126 -4.99 -15.29 -3.02
C LEU A 126 -4.65 -13.94 -2.42
N ALA A 127 -4.55 -13.86 -1.10
CA ALA A 127 -4.04 -12.68 -0.42
C ALA A 127 -2.68 -12.26 -1.02
N GLY A 128 -2.62 -11.04 -1.58
CA GLY A 128 -1.43 -10.48 -2.24
C GLY A 128 -1.02 -11.13 -3.58
N GLY A 129 -1.82 -12.06 -4.12
CA GLY A 129 -1.58 -12.71 -5.41
C GLY A 129 -2.11 -11.92 -6.62
N LEU A 130 -2.41 -12.62 -7.72
CA LEU A 130 -3.11 -12.05 -8.87
C LEU A 130 -4.42 -11.40 -8.42
N TRP A 131 -4.78 -10.29 -9.07
CA TRP A 131 -5.98 -9.51 -8.77
C TRP A 131 -6.81 -9.40 -10.03
N ASN A 132 -8.10 -9.75 -9.94
CA ASN A 132 -9.08 -9.73 -11.02
C ASN A 132 -8.56 -10.39 -12.32
N SER A 133 -7.64 -11.35 -12.16
CA SER A 133 -7.02 -12.11 -13.25
C SER A 133 -6.62 -13.49 -12.72
N SER A 134 -6.85 -14.51 -13.53
CA SER A 134 -6.31 -15.86 -13.33
C SER A 134 -5.06 -16.12 -14.18
N SER A 135 -4.69 -15.18 -15.05
CA SER A 135 -3.60 -15.33 -16.00
C SER A 135 -2.25 -14.98 -15.39
N LEU A 136 -1.30 -15.90 -15.53
CA LEU A 136 0.12 -15.66 -15.21
C LEU A 136 0.89 -15.05 -16.39
N LYS A 137 0.24 -14.81 -17.55
CA LYS A 137 0.91 -14.22 -18.72
C LYS A 137 1.27 -12.75 -18.44
N ALA A 138 2.41 -12.33 -18.99
CA ALA A 138 2.80 -10.92 -18.98
C ALA A 138 1.72 -10.06 -19.69
N GLY A 139 1.49 -8.86 -19.18
CA GLY A 139 0.53 -7.88 -19.71
C GLY A 139 -0.85 -7.96 -19.04
N ALA A 140 -1.35 -9.16 -18.70
CA ALA A 140 -2.70 -9.31 -18.17
C ALA A 140 -2.87 -8.66 -16.78
N GLN A 141 -1.91 -8.86 -15.89
CA GLN A 141 -1.96 -8.26 -14.55
C GLN A 141 -1.64 -6.76 -14.60
N GLU A 142 -0.73 -6.35 -15.48
CA GLU A 142 -0.35 -4.97 -15.72
C GLU A 142 -1.55 -4.14 -16.18
N GLN A 143 -2.37 -4.66 -17.10
CA GLN A 143 -3.61 -4.02 -17.55
C GLN A 143 -4.62 -3.82 -16.40
N VAL A 144 -4.82 -4.84 -15.57
CA VAL A 144 -5.71 -4.72 -14.40
C VAL A 144 -5.20 -3.64 -13.44
N LEU A 145 -3.91 -3.65 -13.13
CA LEU A 145 -3.32 -2.67 -12.20
C LEU A 145 -3.39 -1.25 -12.78
N LEU A 146 -3.17 -1.08 -14.08
CA LEU A 146 -3.28 0.21 -14.76
C LEU A 146 -4.72 0.72 -14.77
N ALA A 147 -5.68 -0.13 -15.12
CA ALA A 147 -7.10 0.23 -15.11
C ALA A 147 -7.54 0.67 -13.71
N HIS A 148 -7.13 -0.08 -12.67
CA HIS A 148 -7.43 0.24 -11.28
C HIS A 148 -6.83 1.57 -10.82
N LEU A 149 -5.57 1.83 -11.19
CA LEU A 149 -4.92 3.11 -10.89
C LEU A 149 -5.61 4.27 -11.61
N TYR A 150 -5.97 4.10 -12.88
CA TYR A 150 -6.67 5.13 -13.65
C TYR A 150 -8.03 5.44 -13.04
N GLN A 151 -8.82 4.42 -12.69
CA GLN A 151 -10.10 4.58 -12.00
C GLN A 151 -9.95 5.33 -10.67
N LEU A 152 -8.93 4.98 -9.87
CA LEU A 152 -8.64 5.68 -8.62
C LEU A 152 -8.36 7.17 -8.85
N VAL A 153 -7.42 7.47 -9.76
CA VAL A 153 -7.02 8.86 -10.01
C VAL A 153 -8.17 9.66 -10.61
N LEU A 154 -8.97 9.06 -11.49
CA LEU A 154 -10.15 9.68 -12.05
C LEU A 154 -11.19 10.01 -10.96
N ALA A 155 -11.47 9.08 -10.05
CA ALA A 155 -12.39 9.32 -8.94
C ALA A 155 -11.89 10.43 -8.01
N LEU A 156 -10.58 10.55 -7.80
CA LEU A 156 -9.97 11.59 -6.97
C LEU A 156 -9.80 12.93 -7.69
N ALA A 157 -9.84 12.98 -9.02
CA ALA A 157 -9.55 14.19 -9.79
C ALA A 157 -10.57 15.30 -9.55
N ASP A 158 -11.83 14.92 -9.37
CA ASP A 158 -12.92 15.86 -9.03
C ASP A 158 -13.06 16.08 -7.53
N ALA A 159 -12.31 15.33 -6.71
CA ALA A 159 -12.33 15.47 -5.27
C ALA A 159 -11.31 16.53 -4.83
N ASN A 160 -11.72 17.50 -4.02
CA ASN A 160 -10.83 18.45 -3.36
C ASN A 160 -10.07 17.79 -2.18
N ILE A 161 -9.41 16.66 -2.44
CA ILE A 161 -8.66 15.88 -1.46
C ILE A 161 -7.17 15.89 -1.82
N PRO A 162 -6.28 16.27 -0.90
CA PRO A 162 -4.84 16.15 -1.09
C PRO A 162 -4.40 14.72 -1.42
N VAL A 163 -3.64 14.57 -2.50
CA VAL A 163 -3.07 13.28 -2.93
C VAL A 163 -1.54 13.33 -2.89
N THR A 164 -0.92 12.36 -2.20
CA THR A 164 0.54 12.21 -2.18
C THR A 164 0.97 10.89 -2.80
N LEU A 165 1.75 10.97 -3.88
CA LEU A 165 2.44 9.81 -4.45
C LEU A 165 3.73 9.51 -3.69
N ILE A 166 3.93 8.24 -3.35
CA ILE A 166 5.10 7.73 -2.62
C ILE A 166 5.80 6.64 -3.45
N LYS A 167 7.08 6.80 -3.78
CA LYS A 167 7.82 5.84 -4.61
C LYS A 167 8.28 4.63 -3.81
N TYR A 168 7.95 3.44 -4.28
CA TYR A 168 8.54 2.16 -3.90
C TYR A 168 9.63 1.76 -4.92
N PRO A 169 10.77 1.17 -4.50
CA PRO A 169 11.12 0.78 -3.13
C PRO A 169 11.72 1.91 -2.28
N ARG A 170 11.87 3.13 -2.80
CA ARG A 170 12.50 4.26 -2.07
C ARG A 170 11.94 4.47 -0.66
N LEU A 171 10.63 4.32 -0.45
CA LEU A 171 10.00 4.44 0.86
C LEU A 171 10.52 3.47 1.94
N VAL A 172 11.17 2.37 1.55
CA VAL A 172 11.80 1.40 2.47
C VAL A 172 13.30 1.66 2.63
N HIS A 173 13.90 2.45 1.74
CA HIS A 173 15.35 2.72 1.75
C HIS A 173 15.74 4.14 2.19
N ASP A 174 14.78 5.08 2.24
CA ASP A 174 15.04 6.50 2.48
C ASP A 174 13.99 7.04 3.48
N GLY A 175 14.36 7.00 4.77
CA GLY A 175 13.48 7.40 5.88
C GLY A 175 13.13 8.89 5.84
N SER A 176 14.08 9.77 5.54
CA SER A 176 13.83 11.21 5.42
C SER A 176 12.91 11.54 4.24
N TYR A 177 13.07 10.84 3.11
CA TYR A 177 12.08 10.93 2.03
C TYR A 177 10.70 10.52 2.50
N LEU A 178 10.57 9.39 3.20
CA LEU A 178 9.27 8.93 3.64
C LEU A 178 8.66 9.88 4.67
N TYR A 179 9.45 10.40 5.62
CA TYR A 179 9.02 11.43 6.57
C TYR A 179 8.45 12.65 5.85
N SER A 180 9.18 13.18 4.86
CA SER A 180 8.73 14.34 4.08
C SER A 180 7.39 14.10 3.36
N LYS A 181 7.15 12.86 2.90
CA LYS A 181 5.91 12.46 2.23
C LYS A 181 4.76 12.29 3.21
N LEU A 182 5.00 11.73 4.39
CA LEU A 182 3.98 11.47 5.40
C LEU A 182 3.68 12.67 6.30
N LYS A 183 4.50 13.74 6.24
CA LYS A 183 4.35 14.97 7.03
C LYS A 183 2.90 15.46 7.21
N PRO A 184 2.01 15.43 6.20
CA PRO A 184 0.62 15.88 6.36
C PRO A 184 -0.16 15.20 7.50
N ILE A 185 0.24 13.98 7.91
CA ILE A 185 -0.48 13.19 8.92
C ILE A 185 0.34 12.91 10.18
N LEU A 186 1.58 13.42 10.24
CA LEU A 186 2.50 13.13 11.34
C LEU A 186 2.28 14.02 12.57
N ASN A 187 1.41 15.04 12.47
CA ASN A 187 1.09 15.96 13.57
C ASN A 187 2.37 16.50 14.24
N ASN A 188 2.63 16.13 15.49
CA ASN A 188 3.77 16.58 16.30
C ASN A 188 4.97 15.61 16.27
N ILE A 189 4.93 14.56 15.45
CA ILE A 189 6.04 13.61 15.32
C ILE A 189 7.21 14.30 14.62
N THR A 190 8.33 14.41 15.34
CA THR A 190 9.57 14.98 14.81
C THR A 190 10.21 14.03 13.80
N GLU A 191 11.08 14.55 12.93
CA GLU A 191 11.85 13.70 12.01
C GLU A 191 12.73 12.71 12.79
N GLU A 192 13.32 13.13 13.91
CA GLU A 192 14.14 12.27 14.77
C GLU A 192 13.34 11.09 15.34
N ASP A 193 12.16 11.35 15.90
CA ASP A 193 11.28 10.30 16.41
C ASP A 193 10.82 9.35 15.30
N PHE A 194 10.49 9.92 14.14
CA PHE A 194 10.12 9.14 12.97
C PHE A 194 11.25 8.20 12.55
N LEU A 195 12.47 8.72 12.40
CA LEU A 195 13.63 7.96 11.95
C LEU A 195 14.02 6.88 12.95
N ARG A 196 13.89 7.16 14.25
CA ARG A 196 14.10 6.17 15.32
C ARG A 196 13.19 4.95 15.15
N VAL A 197 11.89 5.15 14.91
CA VAL A 197 10.94 4.05 14.69
C VAL A 197 11.17 3.40 13.32
N TYR A 198 11.38 4.20 12.28
CA TYR A 198 11.64 3.74 10.92
C TYR A 198 12.82 2.76 10.86
N ASN A 199 13.93 3.07 11.53
CA ASN A 199 15.14 2.24 11.52
C ASN A 199 14.94 0.86 12.19
N VAL A 200 13.93 0.72 13.05
CA VAL A 200 13.57 -0.56 13.67
C VAL A 200 12.60 -1.35 12.79
N VAL A 201 11.67 -0.67 12.14
CA VAL A 201 10.57 -1.29 11.38
C VAL A 201 10.97 -1.63 9.94
N ALA A 202 11.78 -0.79 9.31
CA ALA A 202 12.17 -0.97 7.91
C ALA A 202 13.02 -2.24 7.74
N GLN A 203 12.65 -3.06 6.76
CA GLN A 203 13.37 -4.29 6.41
C GLN A 203 13.75 -4.26 4.91
N PRO A 204 14.77 -3.47 4.53
CA PRO A 204 15.21 -3.32 3.15
C PRO A 204 15.53 -4.66 2.46
N ASP A 205 16.07 -5.62 3.21
CA ASP A 205 16.48 -6.94 2.69
C ASP A 205 15.30 -7.80 2.19
N LEU A 206 14.07 -7.45 2.59
CA LEU A 206 12.86 -8.14 2.16
C LEU A 206 12.27 -7.57 0.85
N VAL A 207 12.87 -6.51 0.31
CA VAL A 207 12.47 -5.89 -0.96
C VAL A 207 12.99 -6.73 -2.12
N HIS A 208 12.07 -7.43 -2.80
CA HIS A 208 12.41 -8.14 -4.04
C HIS A 208 12.55 -7.15 -5.21
N LYS A 209 13.60 -7.32 -6.02
CA LYS A 209 13.76 -6.66 -7.32
C LYS A 209 13.12 -7.50 -8.42
N PHE A 210 12.24 -6.92 -9.22
CA PHE A 210 11.66 -7.61 -10.39
C PHE A 210 11.95 -6.92 -11.74
N SER A 211 12.49 -5.70 -11.75
CA SER A 211 12.95 -5.00 -12.96
C SER A 211 14.11 -4.05 -12.63
N ASP A 212 14.81 -3.54 -13.65
CA ASP A 212 15.90 -2.57 -13.44
C ASP A 212 15.39 -1.21 -12.95
N THR A 213 14.15 -0.85 -13.29
CA THR A 213 13.45 0.35 -12.81
C THR A 213 12.84 0.17 -11.41
N ASP A 214 12.91 -1.03 -10.86
CA ASP A 214 12.51 -1.39 -9.48
C ASP A 214 13.67 -1.22 -8.47
N GLN A 215 14.62 -0.37 -8.87
CA GLN A 215 15.79 0.18 -8.19
C GLN A 215 15.51 1.34 -7.23
N TRP A 216 16.14 1.40 -6.05
CA TRP A 216 16.56 2.69 -5.50
C TRP A 216 18.09 2.78 -5.56
N SER A 217 18.60 3.71 -6.36
CA SER A 217 20.05 3.89 -6.61
C SER A 217 20.67 4.99 -5.76
N GLY A 218 20.03 5.39 -4.65
CA GLY A 218 20.64 6.25 -3.63
C GLY A 218 20.96 7.68 -4.04
N HIS A 219 20.44 8.19 -5.17
CA HIS A 219 20.73 9.57 -5.56
C HIS A 219 20.01 10.55 -4.62
N SER A 220 20.77 11.11 -3.68
CA SER A 220 20.37 12.26 -2.89
C SER A 220 20.13 13.42 -3.85
N SER A 221 18.87 13.80 -4.04
CA SER A 221 18.55 15.09 -4.62
C SER A 221 18.84 16.15 -3.56
N THR A 222 20.11 16.43 -3.29
CA THR A 222 20.51 17.71 -2.71
C THR A 222 20.27 18.77 -3.77
N ARG A 223 19.01 19.24 -3.88
CA ARG A 223 18.78 20.57 -4.41
C ARG A 223 19.36 21.53 -3.39
N SER A 224 20.64 21.86 -3.61
CA SER A 224 21.30 23.00 -2.98
C SER A 224 20.43 24.21 -3.28
N SER A 225 19.73 24.70 -2.25
CA SER A 225 19.12 26.02 -2.28
C SER A 225 20.27 27.03 -2.27
N LYS A 226 20.78 27.36 -3.46
CA LYS A 226 21.43 28.64 -3.63
C LYS A 226 20.34 29.70 -3.51
N ALA A 227 20.31 30.34 -2.35
CA ALA A 227 19.66 31.62 -2.17
C ALA A 227 20.24 32.60 -3.20
N ALA A 228 19.34 33.26 -3.92
CA ALA A 228 19.58 34.53 -4.59
C ALA A 228 18.55 35.50 -4.03
#